data_AF-A0A151F0P7-F1
#
_entry.id   AF-A0A151F0P7-F1
#
_cell.length_a   1.000
_cell.length_b   1.000
_cell.length_c   1.000
_cell.angle_alpha   90.00
_cell.angle_beta   90.00
_cell.angle_gamma   90.00
#
_symmetry.space_group_name_H-M   'P 1'
#
loop_
_entity.id
_entity.type
_entity.pdbx_description
1 polymer ?
#
loop_
_entity_poly.entity_id
_entity_poly.type
_entity_poly.pdbx_seq_one_letter_code
_entity_poly.pdbx_strand_id
1 'polypeptide(L)' 'MSREQLESIRLARAELHSAAREIERQLTASEITRDEAAAALEALREGFVAQLQEILTPEQWELFLEIRNRRGMTILFFIL' A
#
# COMPACT_ATOMS: atom_id res chain seq x y z
N MET A 1 -13.70 -11.54 -8.47
CA MET A 1 -12.51 -11.78 -7.64
C MET A 1 -12.69 -13.11 -6.91
N SER A 2 -11.67 -13.97 -6.92
CA SER A 2 -11.72 -15.28 -6.25
C SER A 2 -11.43 -15.16 -4.75
N ARG A 3 -11.76 -16.20 -3.97
CA ARG A 3 -11.46 -16.25 -2.52
C ARG A 3 -9.95 -16.18 -2.24
N GLU A 4 -9.16 -16.82 -3.09
CA GLU A 4 -7.70 -16.84 -2.99
C GLU A 4 -7.08 -15.46 -3.29
N GLN A 5 -7.59 -14.76 -4.31
CA GLN A 5 -7.21 -13.38 -4.59
C GLN A 5 -7.56 -12.45 -3.42
N LEU A 6 -8.74 -12.63 -2.81
CA LEU A 6 -9.15 -11.84 -1.65
C LEU A 6 -8.23 -12.05 -0.44
N GLU A 7 -7.86 -13.29 -0.13
CA GLU A 7 -6.90 -13.57 0.94
C GLU A 7 -5.52 -13.00 0.63
N SER A 8 -5.05 -13.12 -0.61
CA SER A 8 -3.75 -12.56 -1.03
C SER A 8 -3.71 -11.04 -0.88
N ILE A 9 -4.77 -10.35 -1.30
CA ILE A 9 -4.91 -8.89 -1.09
C ILE A 9 -4.96 -8.55 0.40
N ARG A 10 -5.66 -9.37 1.20
CA ARG A 10 -5.77 -9.16 2.65
C ARG A 10 -4.40 -9.27 3.34
N LEU A 11 -3.60 -10.26 2.95
CA LEU A 11 -2.25 -10.47 3.46
C LEU A 11 -1.31 -9.33 3.04
N ALA A 12 -1.26 -9.00 1.75
CA ALA A 12 -0.47 -7.87 1.24
C ALA A 12 -0.81 -6.55 1.96
N ARG A 13 -2.10 -6.32 2.24
CA ARG A 13 -2.54 -5.15 3.01
C ARG A 13 -2.12 -5.20 4.47
N ALA A 14 -2.13 -6.36 5.11
CA ALA A 14 -1.69 -6.52 6.49
C ALA A 14 -0.18 -6.24 6.61
N GLU A 15 0.61 -6.73 5.65
CA GLU A 15 2.06 -6.48 5.56
C GLU A 15 2.34 -4.98 5.36
N LEU A 16 1.68 -4.34 4.39
CA LEU A 16 1.75 -2.89 4.18
C LEU A 16 1.49 -2.11 5.48
N HIS A 17 0.40 -2.44 6.18
CA HIS A 17 0.03 -1.76 7.41
C HIS A 17 1.05 -1.98 8.54
N SER A 18 1.61 -3.20 8.65
CA SER A 18 2.65 -3.48 9.64
C SER A 18 3.93 -2.71 9.35
N ALA A 19 4.37 -2.67 8.09
CA ALA A 19 5.57 -1.95 7.68
C ALA A 19 5.41 -0.44 7.84
N ALA A 20 4.24 0.12 7.50
CA ALA A 20 3.96 1.54 7.70
C ALA A 20 4.02 1.94 9.18
N ARG A 21 3.44 1.13 10.08
CA ARG A 21 3.53 1.36 11.53
C ARG A 21 4.96 1.29 12.06
N GLU A 22 5.79 0.43 11.49
CA GLU A 22 7.20 0.36 11.86
C GLU A 22 7.95 1.62 11.42
N ILE A 23 7.69 2.15 10.23
CA ILE A 23 8.26 3.44 9.78
C ILE A 23 7.82 4.58 10.71
N GLU A 24 6.53 4.64 11.09
CA GLU A 24 6.02 5.63 12.03
C GLU A 24 6.67 5.50 13.42
N ARG A 25 6.90 4.26 13.89
CA ARG A 25 7.61 4.00 15.14
C ARG A 25 9.04 4.53 15.08
N GLN A 26 9.79 4.23 14.01
CA GLN A 26 11.16 4.68 13.80
C GLN A 26 11.24 6.22 13.74
N LEU A 27 10.30 6.87 13.05
CA LEU A 27 10.21 8.32 12.99
C LEU A 27 9.93 8.93 14.37
N THR A 28 9.02 8.34 15.14
CA THR A 28 8.68 8.80 16.50
C THR A 28 9.86 8.62 17.46
N ALA A 29 10.61 7.52 17.30
CA ALA A 29 11.84 7.25 18.04
C ALA A 29 13.03 8.11 17.58
N SER A 30 12.85 8.96 16.55
CA SER A 30 13.92 9.74 15.92
C SER A 30 15.07 8.88 15.38
N GLU A 31 14.80 7.61 15.05
CA GLU A 31 15.73 6.69 14.40
C GLU A 31 15.93 7.04 12.91
N ILE A 32 14.92 7.67 12.31
CA ILE A 32 14.92 8.18 10.93
C ILE A 32 14.37 9.61 10.89
N THR A 33 14.75 10.35 9.84
CA THR A 33 14.20 11.68 9.54
C THR A 33 12.83 11.60 8.87
N ARG A 34 12.14 12.75 8.81
CA ARG A 34 10.86 12.85 8.10
C ARG A 34 10.99 12.56 6.60
N ASP A 35 12.09 13.00 5.99
CA ASP A 35 12.32 12.79 4.56
C ASP A 35 12.61 11.32 4.25
N GLU A 36 13.38 10.64 5.10
CA GLU A 36 13.60 9.19 5.02
C GLU A 36 12.31 8.40 5.24
N ALA A 37 11.49 8.80 6.22
CA ALA A 37 10.18 8.19 6.44
C ALA A 37 9.24 8.37 5.24
N ALA A 38 9.22 9.56 4.63
CA ALA A 38 8.43 9.85 3.44
C ALA A 38 8.89 8.98 2.25
N ALA A 39 10.19 8.88 2.02
CA ALA A 39 10.76 8.03 0.97
C ALA A 39 10.44 6.55 1.21
N ALA A 40 10.57 6.08 2.46
CA ALA A 40 10.26 4.70 2.84
C ALA A 40 8.77 4.36 2.65
N LEU A 41 7.87 5.28 3.03
CA LEU A 41 6.44 5.11 2.82
C LEU A 41 6.06 5.10 1.34
N GLU A 42 6.72 5.91 0.52
CA GLU A 42 6.48 5.92 -0.92
C GLU A 42 6.95 4.62 -1.58
N ALA A 43 8.17 4.17 -1.28
CA ALA A 43 8.68 2.88 -1.75
C ALA A 43 7.77 1.71 -1.32
N LEU A 44 7.25 1.76 -0.09
CA LEU A 44 6.32 0.76 0.43
C LEU A 44 4.99 0.75 -0.33
N ARG A 45 4.47 1.93 -0.70
CA ARG A 45 3.26 2.05 -1.53
C ARG A 45 3.49 1.51 -2.94
N GLU A 46 4.61 1.83 -3.56
CA GLU A 46 4.96 1.33 -4.90
C GLU A 46 5.09 -0.20 -4.89
N GLY A 47 5.74 -0.76 -3.87
CA GLY A 47 5.84 -2.20 -3.69
C GLY A 47 4.47 -2.88 -3.54
N PHE A 48 3.57 -2.31 -2.74
CA PHE A 48 2.20 -2.83 -2.61
C PHE A 48 1.40 -2.75 -3.91
N VAL A 49 1.54 -1.66 -4.67
CA VAL A 49 0.91 -1.50 -5.99
C VAL A 49 1.41 -2.58 -6.96
N ALA A 50 2.71 -2.89 -6.95
CA ALA A 50 3.27 -3.97 -7.77
C ALA A 50 2.72 -5.34 -7.36
N GLN A 51 2.61 -5.64 -6.06
CA GLN A 51 1.99 -6.89 -5.59
C GLN A 51 0.52 -7.01 -6.02
N LEU A 52 -0.25 -5.92 -5.97
CA LEU A 52 -1.63 -5.94 -6.44
C LEU A 52 -1.73 -6.23 -7.94
N GLN A 53 -0.79 -5.75 -8.75
CA GLN A 53 -0.75 -6.02 -10.18
C GLN A 53 -0.55 -7.52 -10.48
N GLU A 54 0.18 -8.25 -9.64
CA GLU A 54 0.36 -9.70 -9.78
C GLU A 54 -0.87 -10.50 -9.34
N ILE A 55 -1.64 -9.99 -8.37
CA ILE A 55 -2.82 -10.70 -7.82
C ILE A 55 -4.06 -10.48 -8.70
N LEU A 56 -4.21 -9.28 -9.28
CA LEU A 56 -5.40 -8.89 -10.03
C LEU A 56 -5.34 -9.35 -11.48
N THR A 57 -6.49 -9.68 -12.06
CA THR A 57 -6.57 -9.89 -13.52
C THR A 57 -6.39 -8.55 -14.26
N PRO A 58 -6.05 -8.55 -15.56
CA PRO A 58 -5.89 -7.31 -16.33
C PRO A 58 -7.10 -6.37 -16.23
N GLU A 59 -8.32 -6.92 -16.30
CA GLU A 59 -9.56 -6.13 -16.22
C GLU A 59 -9.78 -5.56 -14.81
N GLN A 60 -9.41 -6.32 -13.78
CA GLN A 60 -9.49 -5.87 -12.38
C GLN A 60 -8.44 -4.78 -12.09
N TRP A 61 -7.27 -4.89 -12.72
CA TRP A 61 -6.20 -3.92 -12.63
C TRP A 61 -6.58 -2.59 -13.28
N GLU A 62 -7.18 -2.61 -14.47
CA GLU A 62 -7.69 -1.40 -15.13
C GLU A 62 -8.72 -0.68 -14.25
N LEU A 63 -9.66 -1.42 -13.66
CA LEU A 63 -10.64 -0.86 -12.73
C LEU A 63 -9.97 -0.27 -11.48
N PHE A 64 -8.95 -0.94 -10.94
CA PHE A 64 -8.18 -0.42 -9.82
C PHE A 64 -7.48 0.90 -10.17
N LEU A 65 -6.83 0.99 -11.34
CA LEU A 65 -6.19 2.21 -11.81
C LEU A 65 -7.19 3.35 -12.02
N GLU A 66 -8.38 3.05 -12.57
CA GLU A 66 -9.45 4.03 -12.73
C GLU A 66 -9.90 4.60 -11.37
N ILE A 67 -10.11 3.73 -10.37
CA ILE A 67 -10.48 4.14 -9.02
C ILE A 67 -9.35 4.95 -8.35
N ARG A 68 -8.10 4.51 -8.48
CA ARG A 68 -6.91 5.19 -7.94
C ARG A 68 -6.77 6.59 -8.50
N ASN A 69 -6.90 6.74 -9.82
CA ASN A 69 -6.76 8.02 -10.52
C ASN A 69 -7.91 8.98 -10.17
N ARG A 70 -9.15 8.49 -10.05
CA ARG A 70 -10.30 9.30 -9.64
C ARG A 70 -10.22 9.78 -8.20
N ARG A 71 -9.63 8.99 -7.30
CA ARG A 71 -9.46 9.35 -5.88
C ARG A 71 -8.24 10.23 -5.61
N GLY A 72 -7.56 10.73 -6.65
CA GLY A 72 -6.49 11.69 -6.53
C GLY A 72 -5.47 11.29 -5.47
N MET A 73 -4.80 10.15 -5.66
CA MET A 73 -3.68 9.66 -4.83
C MET A 73 -3.87 9.81 -3.31
N THR A 74 -5.11 9.79 -2.81
CA THR A 74 -5.39 9.82 -1.38
C THR A 74 -5.78 8.41 -0.97
N ILE A 75 -4.83 7.49 -1.02
CA ILE A 75 -4.89 6.26 -0.23
C ILE A 75 -4.48 6.60 1.22
N LEU A 76 -5.05 7.68 1.76
CA LEU A 76 -5.18 7.91 3.21
C LEU A 76 -6.41 7.16 3.77
N PHE A 77 -7.23 6.54 2.90
CA PHE A 77 -8.45 5.84 3.31
C PHE A 77 -8.24 4.44 3.90
N PHE A 78 -6.99 4.02 4.16
CA PHE A 78 -6.70 2.72 4.78
C PHE A 78 -5.84 2.78 6.05
N ILE A 79 -5.66 3.98 6.62
CA ILE A 79 -4.96 4.22 7.90
C ILE A 79 -5.94 4.66 9.02
N LEU A 80 -7.25 4.68 8.76
CA LEU A 80 -8.30 4.89 9.78
C LEU A 80 -9.28 3.72 9.81
#